data_AF-A0A5M6A160-F1
#
_entry.id   AF-A0A5M6A160-F1
#
_cell.length_a   1.000
_cell.length_b   1.000
_cell.length_c   1.000
_cell.angle_alpha   90.00
_cell.angle_beta   90.00
_cell.angle_gamma   90.00
#
_symmetry.space_group_name_H-M   'P 1'
#
loop_
_entity.id
_entity.type
_entity.pdbx_description
1 polymer ?
#
loop_
_entity_poly.entity_id
_entity_poly.type
_entity_poly.pdbx_seq_one_letter_code
_entity_poly.pdbx_strand_id
1 'polypeptide(L)'
;KKRNKKFALSSIKIAAWVGLVSALLSAWTGDGSGYQVAQTQPMKLAAMEGYYEGQQGAGLVAIGMLNPEKKTYNDGQDPFLFRIEIPKMLSLLAERKLDGFVPGITDLIEGGYQLKDGTQALSAEEKIERGKTAIGALAAYRAAQAADNDAEAVEAAKVLKENVAYFGYGYIKDVNDLVPNVPLTFYAFRVMVMLGGYFILFFIVVLFLAYKRDLSKMKWMHWVALLTIPLGYLAGQAGWVVAECGRQPWAIQDMLPVNAAISKLDVGSVQTTFFIFLVLFTVMLIAEIGILLKAIKKGPEGEDL
;
A
#
# COMPACT_ATOMS: atom_id res chain seq x y z
N LYS A 1 -19.08 -27.90 20.19
CA LYS A 1 -19.68 -28.21 21.51
C LYS A 1 -20.69 -27.10 21.84
N LYS A 2 -21.92 -27.40 22.26
CA LYS A 2 -22.99 -26.42 22.52
C LYS A 2 -22.81 -25.73 23.90
N ARG A 3 -21.63 -25.18 24.19
CA ARG A 3 -21.28 -24.56 25.49
C ARG A 3 -21.69 -23.07 25.50
N ASN A 4 -22.07 -22.55 26.66
CA ASN A 4 -22.23 -21.11 26.97
C ASN A 4 -23.02 -20.34 25.91
N LYS A 5 -24.15 -20.88 25.45
CA LYS A 5 -24.88 -20.36 24.29
C LYS A 5 -25.33 -18.91 24.45
N LYS A 6 -25.85 -18.55 25.62
CA LYS A 6 -26.36 -17.21 25.90
C LYS A 6 -25.23 -16.19 25.85
N PHE A 7 -24.12 -16.47 26.54
CA PHE A 7 -22.89 -15.68 26.47
C PHE A 7 -22.40 -15.53 25.03
N ALA A 8 -22.21 -16.64 24.30
CA ALA A 8 -21.69 -16.61 22.94
C ALA A 8 -22.57 -15.81 21.96
N LEU A 9 -23.90 -15.96 22.04
CA LEU A 9 -24.83 -15.22 21.19
C LEU A 9 -24.82 -13.72 21.51
N SER A 10 -24.76 -13.34 22.78
CA SER A 10 -24.64 -11.93 23.18
C SER A 10 -23.32 -11.34 22.71
N SER A 11 -22.20 -12.06 22.89
CA SER A 11 -20.88 -11.62 22.41
C SER A 11 -20.85 -11.44 20.90
N ILE A 12 -21.44 -12.35 20.12
CA ILE A 12 -21.49 -12.23 18.66
C ILE A 12 -22.26 -10.97 18.23
N LYS A 13 -23.39 -10.64 18.89
CA LYS A 13 -24.17 -9.44 18.55
C LYS A 13 -23.36 -8.16 18.77
N ILE A 14 -22.70 -8.06 19.92
CA ILE A 14 -21.85 -6.90 20.25
C ILE A 14 -20.68 -6.82 19.27
N ALA A 15 -19.96 -7.94 19.07
CA ALA A 15 -18.83 -8.00 18.15
C ALA A 15 -19.23 -7.66 16.70
N ALA A 16 -20.42 -8.05 16.26
CA ALA A 16 -20.90 -7.75 14.92
C ALA A 16 -21.22 -6.26 14.73
N TRP A 17 -21.79 -5.60 15.74
CA TRP A 17 -21.98 -4.14 15.70
C TRP A 17 -20.65 -3.38 15.68
N VAL A 18 -19.75 -3.72 16.61
CA VAL A 18 -18.42 -3.10 16.66
C VAL A 18 -17.67 -3.34 15.35
N GLY A 19 -17.66 -4.58 14.86
CA GLY A 19 -17.03 -4.95 13.61
C GLY A 19 -17.60 -4.22 12.39
N LEU A 20 -18.93 -4.06 12.30
CA LEU A 20 -19.55 -3.29 11.22
C LEU A 20 -19.12 -1.83 11.24
N VAL A 21 -19.16 -1.19 12.41
CA VAL A 21 -18.74 0.21 12.56
C VAL A 21 -17.26 0.37 12.22
N SER A 22 -16.39 -0.51 12.74
CA SER A 22 -14.96 -0.50 12.42
C SER A 22 -14.69 -0.70 10.92
N ALA A 23 -15.41 -1.60 10.25
CA ALA A 23 -15.24 -1.85 8.83
C ALA A 23 -15.69 -0.65 7.98
N LEU A 24 -16.80 -0.01 8.34
CA LEU A 24 -17.28 1.21 7.66
C LEU A 24 -16.31 2.38 7.85
N LEU A 25 -15.81 2.59 9.07
CA LEU A 25 -14.79 3.61 9.34
C LEU A 25 -13.49 3.33 8.58
N SER A 26 -13.08 2.07 8.50
CA SER A 26 -11.89 1.65 7.74
C SER A 26 -12.07 1.92 6.24
N ALA A 27 -13.25 1.65 5.68
CA ALA A 27 -13.55 1.96 4.28
C ALA A 27 -13.54 3.47 4.01
N TRP A 28 -14.12 4.27 4.91
CA TRP A 28 -14.15 5.73 4.78
C TRP A 28 -12.76 6.35 4.88
N THR A 29 -11.97 5.95 5.88
CA THR A 29 -10.58 6.39 6.02
C THR A 29 -9.70 5.89 4.87
N GLY A 30 -9.99 4.69 4.34
CA GLY A 30 -9.35 4.13 3.16
C GLY A 30 -9.57 4.96 1.89
N ASP A 31 -10.80 5.41 1.63
CA ASP A 31 -11.10 6.34 0.52
C ASP A 31 -10.33 7.67 0.67
N GLY A 32 -10.29 8.22 1.89
CA GLY A 32 -9.50 9.42 2.18
C GLY A 32 -8.00 9.22 1.91
N SER A 33 -7.45 8.07 2.30
CA SER A 33 -6.06 7.71 2.04
C SER A 33 -5.77 7.50 0.55
N GLY A 34 -6.67 6.83 -0.18
CA GLY A 34 -6.56 6.64 -1.63
C GLY A 34 -6.49 7.98 -2.39
N TYR A 35 -7.33 8.95 -2.00
CA TYR A 35 -7.23 10.31 -2.52
C TYR A 35 -5.88 10.95 -2.21
N GLN A 36 -5.38 10.87 -0.98
CA GLN A 36 -4.06 11.41 -0.63
C GLN A 36 -2.92 10.76 -1.43
N VAL A 37 -2.98 9.45 -1.64
CA VAL A 37 -2.00 8.72 -2.47
C VAL A 37 -2.05 9.22 -3.92
N ALA A 38 -3.24 9.45 -4.48
CA ALA A 38 -3.37 10.01 -5.84
C ALA A 38 -2.65 11.36 -5.98
N GLN A 39 -2.72 12.20 -4.94
CA GLN A 39 -2.14 13.53 -4.95
C GLN A 39 -0.64 13.56 -4.66
N THR A 40 -0.15 12.66 -3.80
CA THR A 40 1.23 12.70 -3.28
C THR A 40 2.15 11.62 -3.84
N GLN A 41 1.57 10.49 -4.27
CA GLN A 41 2.29 9.32 -4.77
C GLN A 41 1.52 8.71 -5.96
N PRO A 42 1.36 9.44 -7.08
CA PRO A 42 0.57 8.97 -8.23
C PRO A 42 1.12 7.67 -8.83
N MET A 43 2.44 7.44 -8.79
CA MET A 43 3.06 6.17 -9.23
C MET A 43 2.53 4.95 -8.45
N LYS A 44 2.31 5.14 -7.14
CA LYS A 44 1.75 4.09 -6.28
C LYS A 44 0.31 3.80 -6.65
N LEU A 45 -0.51 4.83 -6.92
CA LEU A 45 -1.88 4.64 -7.41
C LEU A 45 -1.87 3.93 -8.77
N ALA A 46 -1.03 4.35 -9.70
CA ALA A 46 -0.93 3.75 -11.02
C ALA A 46 -0.54 2.27 -10.93
N ALA A 47 0.41 1.91 -10.06
CA ALA A 47 0.76 0.51 -9.78
C ALA A 47 -0.37 -0.26 -9.06
N MET A 48 -1.08 0.40 -8.13
CA MET A 48 -2.30 -0.18 -7.53
C MET A 48 -3.37 -0.42 -8.57
N GLU A 49 -3.44 0.27 -9.70
CA GLU A 49 -4.46 0.03 -10.72
C GLU A 49 -3.95 -0.77 -11.92
N GLY A 50 -2.64 -1.06 -12.00
CA GLY A 50 -2.04 -1.64 -13.21
C GLY A 50 -2.22 -0.68 -14.39
N TYR A 51 -2.17 0.62 -14.10
CA TYR A 51 -2.62 1.69 -14.97
C TYR A 51 -1.43 2.33 -15.66
N TYR A 52 -1.18 1.94 -16.91
CA TYR A 52 0.02 2.38 -17.66
C TYR A 52 -0.22 3.67 -18.43
N GLU A 53 -1.37 3.83 -19.06
CA GLU A 53 -1.69 4.97 -19.92
C GLU A 53 -2.70 5.91 -19.26
N GLY A 54 -2.36 7.19 -19.14
CA GLY A 54 -3.18 8.23 -18.55
C GLY A 54 -4.42 8.58 -19.36
N GLN A 55 -5.55 8.80 -18.69
CA GLN A 55 -6.77 9.20 -19.38
C GLN A 55 -7.72 10.00 -18.47
N GLN A 56 -8.61 10.77 -19.09
CA GLN A 56 -9.74 11.40 -18.40
C GLN A 56 -10.86 10.38 -18.19
N GLY A 57 -11.46 10.38 -17.00
CA GLY A 57 -12.53 9.42 -16.68
C GLY A 57 -12.06 7.97 -16.58
N ALA A 58 -10.87 7.77 -16.03
CA ALA A 58 -10.26 6.47 -15.80
C ALA A 58 -11.19 5.54 -14.99
N GLY A 59 -11.27 4.29 -15.45
CA GLY A 59 -12.01 3.22 -14.79
C GLY A 59 -11.23 2.61 -13.62
N LEU A 60 -11.96 2.15 -12.60
CA LEU A 60 -11.38 1.35 -11.51
C LEU A 60 -11.39 -0.13 -11.92
N VAL A 61 -10.26 -0.83 -11.83
CA VAL A 61 -10.19 -2.27 -12.15
C VAL A 61 -10.79 -3.09 -11.02
N ALA A 62 -12.04 -3.53 -11.18
CA ALA A 62 -12.74 -4.35 -10.20
C ALA A 62 -12.18 -5.78 -10.15
N ILE A 63 -11.93 -6.38 -11.32
CA ILE A 63 -11.31 -7.70 -11.48
C ILE A 63 -10.39 -7.65 -12.69
N GLY A 64 -9.14 -8.11 -12.54
CA GLY A 64 -8.22 -8.21 -13.66
C GLY A 64 -7.11 -9.22 -13.41
N MET A 65 -6.56 -9.75 -14.49
CA MET A 65 -5.37 -10.59 -14.47
C MET A 65 -4.29 -9.89 -15.29
N LEU A 66 -3.19 -9.55 -14.61
CA LEU A 66 -2.05 -8.91 -15.26
C LEU A 66 -1.35 -9.89 -16.20
N ASN A 67 -0.83 -9.36 -17.29
CA ASN A 67 -0.02 -10.10 -18.24
C ASN A 67 1.40 -10.33 -17.68
N PRO A 68 1.83 -11.58 -17.43
CA PRO A 68 3.18 -11.87 -16.94
C PRO A 68 4.29 -11.48 -17.93
N GLU A 69 3.97 -11.28 -19.21
CA GLU A 69 4.91 -10.82 -20.23
C GLU A 69 5.21 -9.31 -20.11
N LYS A 70 4.35 -8.54 -19.42
CA LYS A 70 4.57 -7.13 -19.11
C LYS A 70 5.65 -7.00 -18.02
N LYS A 71 6.80 -6.46 -18.39
CA LYS A 71 7.99 -6.29 -17.53
C LYS A 71 8.36 -4.83 -17.30
N THR A 72 8.26 -3.98 -18.32
CA THR A 72 8.58 -2.55 -18.23
C THR A 72 7.41 -1.71 -18.69
N TYR A 73 7.44 -0.41 -18.45
CA TYR A 73 6.35 0.47 -18.88
C TYR A 73 6.24 0.51 -20.41
N ASN A 74 7.37 0.44 -21.12
CA ASN A 74 7.50 0.65 -22.57
C ASN A 74 7.82 -0.61 -23.40
N ASP A 75 7.59 -1.82 -22.87
CA ASP A 75 7.85 -3.07 -23.60
C ASP A 75 6.84 -3.40 -24.73
N GLY A 76 5.83 -2.56 -24.95
CA GLY A 76 4.80 -2.75 -25.98
C GLY A 76 3.77 -3.84 -25.67
N GLN A 77 3.86 -4.49 -24.49
CA GLN A 77 2.92 -5.53 -24.09
C GLN A 77 1.69 -4.94 -23.42
N ASP A 78 0.52 -5.55 -23.66
CA ASP A 78 -0.71 -5.18 -22.96
C ASP A 78 -0.58 -5.56 -21.47
N PRO A 79 -0.95 -4.66 -20.54
CA PRO A 79 -0.84 -4.93 -19.11
C PRO A 79 -1.79 -6.02 -18.60
N PHE A 80 -2.87 -6.36 -19.31
CA PHE A 80 -3.89 -7.29 -18.86
C PHE A 80 -4.13 -8.43 -19.86
N LEU A 81 -4.26 -9.65 -19.34
CA LEU A 81 -4.87 -10.76 -20.09
C LEU A 81 -6.40 -10.59 -20.16
N PHE A 82 -6.99 -10.05 -19.09
CA PHE A 82 -8.36 -9.57 -19.06
C PHE A 82 -8.55 -8.55 -17.94
N ARG A 83 -9.50 -7.63 -18.11
CA ARG A 83 -9.91 -6.65 -17.09
C ARG A 83 -11.39 -6.33 -17.16
N ILE A 84 -12.00 -6.14 -16.00
CA ILE A 84 -13.36 -5.64 -15.82
C ILE A 84 -13.23 -4.35 -15.01
N GLU A 85 -13.63 -3.24 -15.62
CA GLU A 85 -13.51 -1.92 -15.04
C GLU A 85 -14.87 -1.30 -14.73
N ILE A 86 -14.93 -0.51 -13.67
CA ILE A 86 -16.06 0.37 -13.36
C ILE A 86 -15.73 1.74 -13.95
N PRO A 87 -16.42 2.17 -15.02
CA PRO A 87 -16.08 3.41 -15.72
C PRO A 87 -16.08 4.63 -14.80
N LYS A 88 -15.12 5.54 -14.99
CA LYS A 88 -14.98 6.82 -14.26
C LYS A 88 -14.77 6.72 -12.75
N MET A 89 -14.78 5.52 -12.18
CA MET A 89 -14.69 5.33 -10.72
C MET A 89 -13.29 5.67 -10.19
N LEU A 90 -12.22 5.36 -10.94
CA LEU A 90 -10.86 5.72 -10.52
C LEU A 90 -10.67 7.24 -10.52
N SER A 91 -11.13 7.94 -11.57
CA SER A 91 -11.12 9.41 -11.59
C SER A 91 -11.92 10.01 -10.43
N LEU A 92 -13.09 9.44 -10.11
CA LEU A 92 -13.88 9.90 -8.96
C LEU A 92 -13.13 9.76 -7.63
N LEU A 93 -12.45 8.64 -7.41
CA LEU A 93 -11.72 8.37 -6.16
C LEU A 93 -10.42 9.19 -6.07
N ALA A 94 -9.66 9.27 -7.17
CA ALA A 94 -8.36 9.93 -7.24
C ALA A 94 -8.48 11.47 -7.27
N GLU A 95 -9.46 11.99 -8.02
CA GLU A 95 -9.56 13.41 -8.35
C GLU A 95 -10.84 14.09 -7.81
N ARG A 96 -11.75 13.32 -7.20
CA ARG A 96 -13.09 13.79 -6.77
C ARG A 96 -13.93 14.34 -7.93
N LYS A 97 -13.58 13.98 -9.17
CA LYS A 97 -14.24 14.40 -10.42
C LYS A 97 -14.35 13.22 -11.36
N LEU A 98 -15.51 13.03 -11.98
CA LEU A 98 -15.76 11.92 -12.90
C LEU A 98 -14.87 11.96 -14.15
N ASP A 99 -14.49 13.15 -14.61
CA ASP A 99 -13.65 13.33 -15.81
C ASP A 99 -12.25 13.86 -15.46
N GLY A 100 -11.81 13.66 -14.20
CA GLY A 100 -10.45 14.01 -13.78
C GLY A 100 -9.41 13.17 -14.54
N PHE A 101 -8.32 13.81 -14.98
CA PHE A 101 -7.20 13.11 -15.58
C PHE A 101 -6.41 12.37 -14.49
N VAL A 102 -6.23 11.06 -14.67
CA VAL A 102 -5.38 10.24 -13.80
C VAL A 102 -4.16 9.86 -14.62
N PRO A 103 -2.93 10.23 -14.19
CA PRO A 103 -1.72 9.87 -14.91
C PRO A 103 -1.43 8.37 -14.75
N GLY A 104 -1.02 7.72 -15.83
CA GLY A 104 -0.53 6.35 -15.83
C GLY A 104 0.97 6.25 -15.57
N ILE A 105 1.49 5.04 -15.47
CA ILE A 105 2.93 4.78 -15.29
C ILE A 105 3.75 5.44 -16.42
N THR A 106 3.29 5.36 -17.67
CA THR A 106 3.96 5.95 -18.84
C THR A 106 4.02 7.47 -18.70
N ASP A 107 2.89 8.14 -18.39
CA ASP A 107 2.89 9.61 -18.21
C ASP A 107 3.79 10.07 -17.07
N LEU A 108 3.86 9.28 -15.99
CA LEU A 108 4.68 9.62 -14.82
C LEU A 108 6.18 9.50 -15.08
N ILE A 109 6.56 8.64 -16.02
CA ILE A 109 7.93 8.45 -16.48
C ILE A 109 8.28 9.46 -17.56
N GLU A 110 7.49 9.53 -18.62
CA GLU A 110 7.79 10.36 -19.79
C GLU A 110 7.49 11.85 -19.54
N GLY A 111 6.65 12.16 -18.55
CA GLY A 111 6.24 13.53 -18.25
C GLY A 111 5.24 14.09 -19.26
N GLY A 112 5.22 15.41 -19.41
CA GLY A 112 4.44 16.11 -20.44
C GLY A 112 2.94 16.27 -20.15
N TYR A 113 2.38 15.53 -19.18
CA TYR A 113 1.01 15.73 -18.75
C TYR A 113 0.86 17.01 -17.90
N GLN A 114 -0.34 17.60 -17.90
CA GLN A 114 -0.61 18.83 -17.15
C GLN A 114 -0.77 18.54 -15.66
N LEU A 115 0.00 19.24 -14.85
CA LEU A 115 -0.16 19.29 -13.41
C LEU A 115 -1.31 20.23 -13.03
N LYS A 116 -1.74 20.15 -11.77
CA LYS A 116 -2.86 20.94 -11.24
C LYS A 116 -2.57 22.45 -11.19
N ASP A 117 -1.30 22.83 -11.20
CA ASP A 117 -0.84 24.22 -11.24
C ASP A 117 -0.74 24.77 -12.68
N GLY A 118 -1.08 23.97 -13.70
CA GLY A 118 -1.00 24.33 -15.11
C GLY A 118 0.39 24.16 -15.74
N THR A 119 1.38 23.73 -14.96
CA THR A 119 2.71 23.39 -15.49
C THR A 119 2.71 21.99 -16.10
N GLN A 120 3.71 21.69 -16.94
CA GLN A 120 3.91 20.34 -17.45
C GLN A 120 4.75 19.53 -16.47
N ALA A 121 4.36 18.29 -16.25
CA ALA A 121 5.13 17.36 -15.44
C ALA A 121 6.48 17.08 -16.11
N LEU A 122 7.55 17.17 -15.31
CA LEU A 122 8.90 16.80 -15.76
C LEU A 122 9.00 15.30 -15.98
N SER A 123 9.80 14.91 -16.97
CA SER A 123 10.13 13.51 -17.20
C SER A 123 11.02 12.95 -16.08
N ALA A 124 11.08 11.63 -15.95
CA ALA A 124 11.97 10.96 -15.02
C ALA A 124 13.44 11.27 -15.31
N GLU A 125 13.83 11.37 -16.58
CA GLU A 125 15.19 11.72 -17.00
C GLU A 125 15.56 13.13 -16.56
N GLU A 126 14.66 14.10 -16.76
CA GLU A 126 14.87 15.48 -16.30
C GLU A 126 14.99 15.56 -14.77
N LYS A 127 14.17 14.80 -14.04
CA LYS A 127 14.25 14.68 -12.58
C LYS A 127 15.59 14.08 -12.14
N ILE A 128 16.07 13.04 -12.83
CA ILE A 128 17.37 12.41 -12.56
C ILE A 128 18.52 13.39 -12.82
N GLU A 129 18.47 14.17 -13.89
CA GLU A 129 19.48 15.18 -14.20
C GLU A 129 19.53 16.30 -13.14
N ARG A 130 18.35 16.82 -12.74
CA ARG A 130 18.24 17.78 -11.63
C ARG A 130 18.73 17.19 -10.32
N GLY A 131 18.43 15.93 -10.05
CA GLY A 131 18.92 15.20 -8.88
C GLY A 131 20.45 15.09 -8.85
N LYS A 132 21.08 14.76 -9.98
CA LYS A 132 22.55 14.73 -10.11
C LYS A 132 23.15 16.11 -9.87
N THR A 133 22.51 17.16 -10.41
CA THR A 133 22.89 18.56 -10.16
C THR A 133 22.80 18.90 -8.68
N ALA A 134 21.73 18.48 -7.98
CA ALA A 134 21.57 18.70 -6.55
C ALA A 134 22.65 18.00 -5.71
N ILE A 135 23.02 16.76 -6.06
CA ILE A 135 24.10 16.03 -5.40
C ILE A 135 25.44 16.74 -5.62
N GLY A 136 25.72 17.17 -6.85
CA GLY A 136 26.92 17.94 -7.18
C GLY A 136 26.98 19.27 -6.41
N ALA A 137 25.87 20.00 -6.35
CA ALA A 137 25.76 21.25 -5.60
C ALA A 137 25.96 21.05 -4.09
N LEU A 138 25.45 19.96 -3.51
CA LEU A 138 25.71 19.62 -2.11
C LEU A 138 27.19 19.31 -1.85
N ALA A 139 27.86 18.60 -2.77
CA ALA A 139 29.28 18.33 -2.67
C ALA A 139 30.10 19.63 -2.78
N ALA A 140 29.76 20.49 -3.73
CA ALA A 140 30.38 21.81 -3.90
C ALA A 140 30.19 22.70 -2.67
N TYR A 141 28.98 22.73 -2.10
CA TYR A 141 28.68 23.45 -0.88
C TYR A 141 29.56 23.01 0.29
N ARG A 142 29.68 21.69 0.49
CA ARG A 142 30.53 21.11 1.54
C ARG A 142 32.01 21.42 1.32
N ALA A 143 32.48 21.39 0.08
CA ALA A 143 33.85 21.72 -0.27
C ALA A 143 34.15 23.21 -0.03
N ALA A 144 33.25 24.11 -0.42
CA ALA A 144 33.37 25.55 -0.21
C ALA A 144 33.35 25.90 1.28
N GLN A 145 32.48 25.27 2.08
CA GLN A 145 32.49 25.40 3.54
C GLN A 145 33.80 24.92 4.17
N ALA A 146 34.34 23.79 3.71
CA ALA A 146 35.62 23.29 4.21
C ALA A 146 36.81 24.17 3.82
N ALA A 147 36.67 25.01 2.79
CA ALA A 147 37.67 25.96 2.31
C ALA A 147 37.44 27.41 2.81
N ASP A 148 36.47 27.64 3.71
CA ASP A 148 36.04 28.97 4.18
C ASP A 148 35.73 29.97 3.04
N ASN A 149 35.23 29.46 1.90
CA ASN A 149 34.84 30.28 0.75
C ASN A 149 33.32 30.54 0.73
N ASP A 150 32.91 31.61 1.43
CA ASP A 150 31.50 31.97 1.60
C ASP A 150 30.78 32.27 0.27
N ALA A 151 31.48 32.85 -0.71
CA ALA A 151 30.88 33.22 -1.99
C ALA A 151 30.46 31.97 -2.78
N GLU A 152 31.35 30.98 -2.87
CA GLU A 152 31.06 29.70 -3.54
C GLU A 152 30.04 28.87 -2.75
N ALA A 153 30.08 28.93 -1.41
CA ALA A 153 29.08 28.27 -0.58
C ALA A 153 27.67 28.84 -0.81
N VAL A 154 27.52 30.17 -0.93
CA VAL A 154 26.22 30.78 -1.21
C VAL A 154 25.67 30.37 -2.59
N GLU A 155 26.52 30.34 -3.61
CA GLU A 155 26.10 29.93 -4.96
C GLU A 155 25.72 28.45 -5.01
N ALA A 156 26.54 27.57 -4.42
CA ALA A 156 26.23 26.14 -4.34
C ALA A 156 24.96 25.86 -3.54
N ALA A 157 24.70 26.62 -2.47
CA ALA A 157 23.47 26.52 -1.69
C ALA A 157 22.23 26.93 -2.50
N LYS A 158 22.35 27.94 -3.38
CA LYS A 158 21.27 28.36 -4.26
C LYS A 158 20.92 27.27 -5.27
N VAL A 159 21.91 26.73 -5.98
CA VAL A 159 21.72 25.64 -6.93
C VAL A 159 21.14 24.40 -6.24
N LEU A 160 21.62 24.09 -5.04
CA LEU A 160 21.07 23.01 -4.22
C LEU A 160 19.60 23.25 -3.89
N LYS A 161 19.24 24.44 -3.41
CA LYS A 161 17.87 24.79 -3.02
C LYS A 161 16.89 24.69 -4.19
N GLU A 162 17.32 25.05 -5.40
CA GLU A 162 16.49 24.97 -6.61
C GLU A 162 16.22 23.53 -7.07
N ASN A 163 17.15 22.60 -6.78
CA ASN A 163 17.09 21.22 -7.26
C ASN A 163 16.83 20.17 -6.15
N VAL A 164 16.76 20.58 -4.89
CA VAL A 164 16.64 19.66 -3.73
C VAL A 164 15.40 18.77 -3.80
N ALA A 165 14.32 19.25 -4.42
CA ALA A 165 13.09 18.47 -4.60
C ALA A 165 13.30 17.17 -5.39
N TYR A 166 14.37 17.09 -6.20
CA TYR A 166 14.71 15.93 -7.01
C TYR A 166 15.96 15.20 -6.52
N PHE A 167 16.47 15.55 -5.33
CA PHE A 167 17.75 15.05 -4.83
C PHE A 167 17.86 13.52 -4.85
N GLY A 168 16.80 12.82 -4.46
CA GLY A 168 16.78 11.36 -4.43
C GLY A 168 16.87 10.71 -5.82
N TYR A 169 16.36 11.38 -6.86
CA TYR A 169 16.42 10.89 -8.23
C TYR A 169 17.86 10.80 -8.76
N GLY A 170 18.79 11.58 -8.21
CA GLY A 170 20.20 11.55 -8.63
C GLY A 170 20.91 10.22 -8.38
N TYR A 171 20.36 9.36 -7.51
CA TYR A 171 20.89 8.01 -7.23
C TYR A 171 20.25 6.91 -8.08
N ILE A 172 19.24 7.24 -8.89
CA ILE A 172 18.55 6.31 -9.76
C ILE A 172 19.35 6.13 -11.05
N LYS A 173 19.57 4.87 -11.45
CA LYS A 173 20.37 4.51 -12.61
C LYS A 173 19.51 4.21 -13.83
N ASP A 174 18.43 3.48 -13.60
CA ASP A 174 17.43 3.13 -14.62
C ASP A 174 16.10 3.74 -14.23
N VAL A 175 15.42 4.35 -15.20
CA VAL A 175 14.10 4.94 -15.05
C VAL A 175 13.06 3.87 -14.69
N ASN A 176 13.25 2.63 -15.15
CA ASN A 176 12.39 1.51 -14.80
C ASN A 176 12.40 1.20 -13.29
N ASP A 177 13.48 1.53 -12.58
CA ASP A 177 13.57 1.31 -11.13
C ASP A 177 12.61 2.23 -10.35
N LEU A 178 12.10 3.30 -10.97
CA LEU A 178 11.09 4.19 -10.38
C LEU A 178 9.72 3.54 -10.29
N VAL A 179 9.47 2.47 -11.06
CA VAL A 179 8.21 1.76 -11.07
C VAL A 179 8.25 0.68 -9.97
N PRO A 180 7.39 0.76 -8.93
CA PRO A 180 7.29 -0.31 -7.96
C PRO A 180 6.81 -1.60 -8.62
N ASN A 181 6.96 -2.73 -7.94
CA ASN A 181 6.47 -4.00 -8.45
C ASN A 181 4.92 -3.95 -8.64
N VAL A 182 4.50 -3.78 -9.90
CA VAL A 182 3.09 -3.60 -10.27
C VAL A 182 2.27 -4.84 -9.90
N PRO A 183 2.66 -6.08 -10.26
CA PRO A 183 1.91 -7.27 -9.85
C PRO A 183 1.69 -7.39 -8.34
N LEU A 184 2.75 -7.20 -7.54
CA LEU A 184 2.66 -7.31 -6.09
C LEU A 184 1.69 -6.29 -5.51
N THR A 185 1.83 -5.02 -5.91
CA THR A 185 0.98 -3.92 -5.44
C THR A 185 -0.46 -4.09 -5.92
N PHE A 186 -0.64 -4.50 -7.18
CA PHE A 186 -1.93 -4.73 -7.81
C PHE A 186 -2.71 -5.81 -7.05
N TYR A 187 -2.16 -7.02 -6.90
CA TYR A 187 -2.89 -8.11 -6.27
C TYR A 187 -3.11 -7.87 -4.76
N ALA A 188 -2.14 -7.29 -4.06
CA ALA A 188 -2.32 -6.94 -2.65
C ALA A 188 -3.44 -5.91 -2.46
N PHE A 189 -3.56 -4.90 -3.33
CA PHE A 189 -4.65 -3.93 -3.27
C PHE A 189 -6.02 -4.58 -3.46
N ARG A 190 -6.15 -5.51 -4.42
CA ARG A 190 -7.42 -6.24 -4.64
C ARG A 190 -7.79 -7.08 -3.43
N VAL A 191 -6.84 -7.85 -2.91
CA VAL A 191 -7.07 -8.68 -1.70
C VAL A 191 -7.54 -7.81 -0.55
N MET A 192 -6.89 -6.67 -0.33
CA MET A 192 -7.27 -5.72 0.72
C MET A 192 -8.70 -5.18 0.54
N VAL A 193 -9.04 -4.66 -0.65
CA VAL A 193 -10.35 -4.04 -0.91
C VAL A 193 -11.46 -5.08 -0.92
N MET A 194 -11.24 -6.26 -1.53
CA MET A 194 -12.22 -7.35 -1.55
C MET A 194 -12.50 -7.87 -0.14
N LEU A 195 -11.46 -8.05 0.69
CA LEU A 195 -11.64 -8.46 2.08
C LEU A 195 -12.31 -7.37 2.92
N GLY A 196 -11.99 -6.10 2.69
CA GLY A 196 -12.67 -4.96 3.31
C GLY A 196 -14.18 -4.96 3.02
N GLY A 197 -14.56 -5.10 1.75
CA GLY A 197 -15.96 -5.24 1.34
C GLY A 197 -16.62 -6.50 1.91
N TYR A 198 -15.90 -7.62 1.93
CA TYR A 198 -16.36 -8.86 2.56
C TYR A 198 -16.66 -8.67 4.05
N PHE A 199 -15.83 -7.96 4.82
CA PHE A 199 -16.09 -7.75 6.25
C PHE A 199 -17.35 -6.93 6.50
N ILE A 200 -17.59 -5.88 5.70
CA ILE A 200 -18.83 -5.10 5.78
C ILE A 200 -20.04 -6.00 5.54
N LEU A 201 -20.03 -6.76 4.44
CA LEU A 201 -21.12 -7.69 4.11
C LEU A 201 -21.29 -8.76 5.19
N PHE A 202 -20.19 -9.33 5.68
CA PHE A 202 -20.17 -10.36 6.70
C PHE A 202 -20.84 -9.87 7.98
N PHE A 203 -20.48 -8.69 8.50
CA PHE A 203 -21.09 -8.16 9.72
C PHE A 203 -22.56 -7.78 9.53
N ILE A 204 -22.95 -7.25 8.37
CA ILE A 204 -24.37 -7.02 8.03
C ILE A 204 -25.16 -8.32 8.07
N VAL A 205 -24.65 -9.38 7.43
CA VAL A 205 -25.30 -10.70 7.39
C VAL A 205 -25.38 -11.30 8.80
N VAL A 206 -24.31 -11.21 9.60
CA VAL A 206 -24.30 -11.70 11.00
C VAL A 206 -25.34 -10.96 11.84
N LEU A 207 -25.42 -9.62 11.75
CA LEU A 207 -26.43 -8.85 12.47
C LEU A 207 -27.84 -9.23 12.00
N PHE A 208 -28.08 -9.29 10.69
CA PHE A 208 -29.37 -9.67 10.14
C PHE A 208 -29.82 -11.05 10.64
N LEU A 209 -28.93 -12.04 10.62
CA LEU A 209 -29.22 -13.38 11.12
C LEU A 209 -29.38 -13.40 12.64
N ALA A 210 -28.63 -12.60 13.39
CA ALA A 210 -28.71 -12.55 14.85
C ALA A 210 -30.01 -11.91 15.38
N TYR A 211 -30.66 -11.04 14.58
CA TYR A 211 -31.95 -10.43 14.91
C TYR A 211 -33.16 -11.17 14.31
N LYS A 212 -33.05 -11.71 13.09
CA LYS A 212 -34.19 -12.36 12.41
C LYS A 212 -34.25 -13.88 12.55
N ARG A 213 -33.17 -14.57 12.93
CA ARG A 213 -33.11 -16.03 12.97
C ARG A 213 -32.32 -16.55 14.18
N ASP A 214 -32.43 -17.85 14.43
CA ASP A 214 -31.64 -18.53 15.46
C ASP A 214 -30.26 -18.92 14.91
N LEU A 215 -29.27 -18.03 15.13
CA LEU A 215 -27.88 -18.23 14.72
C LEU A 215 -27.29 -19.53 15.31
N SER A 216 -27.77 -19.98 16.47
CA SER A 216 -27.29 -21.19 17.16
C SER A 216 -27.46 -22.47 16.32
N LYS A 217 -28.43 -22.48 15.40
CA LYS A 217 -28.73 -23.63 14.54
C LYS A 217 -27.89 -23.66 13.25
N MET A 218 -27.23 -22.55 12.88
CA MET A 218 -26.54 -22.39 11.59
C MET A 218 -25.04 -22.74 11.68
N LYS A 219 -24.72 -24.04 11.68
CA LYS A 219 -23.33 -24.52 11.80
C LYS A 219 -22.38 -23.98 10.71
N TRP A 220 -22.89 -23.75 9.50
CA TRP A 220 -22.09 -23.20 8.40
C TRP A 220 -21.61 -21.78 8.71
N MET A 221 -22.45 -20.94 9.32
CA MET A 221 -22.11 -19.57 9.65
C MET A 221 -21.03 -19.49 10.73
N HIS A 222 -21.01 -20.43 11.67
CA HIS A 222 -19.93 -20.52 12.67
C HIS A 222 -18.58 -20.86 12.02
N TRP A 223 -18.59 -21.72 11.00
CA TRP A 223 -17.37 -22.02 10.23
C TRP A 223 -16.89 -20.83 9.41
N VAL A 224 -17.81 -20.12 8.75
CA VAL A 224 -17.47 -18.87 8.04
C VAL A 224 -16.87 -17.86 9.01
N ALA A 225 -17.49 -17.64 10.17
CA ALA A 225 -16.97 -16.73 11.19
C ALA A 225 -15.58 -17.13 11.71
N LEU A 226 -15.31 -18.43 11.84
CA LEU A 226 -13.99 -18.93 12.22
C LEU A 226 -12.93 -18.64 11.13
N LEU A 227 -13.29 -18.85 9.86
CA LEU A 227 -12.42 -18.57 8.72
C LEU A 227 -12.20 -17.06 8.50
N THR A 228 -13.13 -16.21 8.94
CA THR A 228 -12.96 -14.75 8.90
C THR A 228 -11.78 -14.25 9.75
N ILE A 229 -11.39 -14.98 10.81
CA ILE A 229 -10.28 -14.59 11.70
C ILE A 229 -8.95 -14.46 10.93
N PRO A 230 -8.42 -15.50 10.25
CA PRO A 230 -7.18 -15.37 9.48
C PRO A 230 -7.30 -14.39 8.30
N LEU A 231 -8.50 -14.24 7.71
CA LEU A 231 -8.72 -13.25 6.65
C LEU A 231 -8.48 -11.81 7.12
N GLY A 232 -8.79 -11.49 8.38
CA GLY A 232 -8.49 -10.18 8.96
C GLY A 232 -7.00 -9.86 8.96
N TYR A 233 -6.17 -10.85 9.32
CA TYR A 233 -4.70 -10.72 9.27
C TYR A 233 -4.19 -10.58 7.83
N LEU A 234 -4.75 -11.36 6.88
CA LEU A 234 -4.36 -11.27 5.47
C LEU A 234 -4.69 -9.90 4.87
N ALA A 235 -5.87 -9.33 5.17
CA ALA A 235 -6.22 -7.99 4.71
C ALA A 235 -5.26 -6.93 5.27
N GLY A 236 -4.89 -7.04 6.55
CA GLY A 236 -3.92 -6.16 7.18
C GLY A 236 -2.52 -6.24 6.55
N GLN A 237 -2.02 -7.45 6.32
CA GLN A 237 -0.72 -7.65 5.64
C GLN A 237 -0.76 -7.17 4.19
N ALA A 238 -1.84 -7.42 3.46
CA ALA A 238 -2.01 -6.90 2.10
C ALA A 238 -1.98 -5.36 2.07
N GLY A 239 -2.62 -4.69 3.03
CA GLY A 239 -2.55 -3.24 3.18
C GLY A 239 -1.13 -2.73 3.44
N TRP A 240 -0.35 -3.40 4.28
CA TRP A 240 1.06 -3.05 4.50
C TRP A 240 1.92 -3.28 3.25
N VAL A 241 1.70 -4.37 2.51
CA VAL A 241 2.38 -4.61 1.24
C VAL A 241 2.08 -3.49 0.25
N VAL A 242 0.82 -3.11 0.09
CA VAL A 242 0.44 -1.96 -0.75
C VAL A 242 1.12 -0.68 -0.28
N ALA A 243 1.16 -0.44 1.03
CA ALA A 243 1.72 0.77 1.61
C ALA A 243 3.24 0.89 1.36
N GLU A 244 4.00 -0.18 1.63
CA GLU A 244 5.46 -0.19 1.60
C GLU A 244 6.03 -0.57 0.24
N CYS A 245 5.50 -1.61 -0.41
CA CYS A 245 6.01 -2.06 -1.71
C CYS A 245 5.59 -1.09 -2.82
N GLY A 246 4.43 -0.45 -2.70
CA GLY A 246 3.98 0.58 -3.64
C GLY A 246 4.77 1.88 -3.56
N ARG A 247 5.57 2.08 -2.50
CA ARG A 247 6.44 3.26 -2.30
C ARG A 247 7.86 3.04 -2.83
N GLN A 248 8.23 1.80 -3.17
CA GLN A 248 9.50 1.51 -3.81
C GLN A 248 9.65 2.35 -5.10
N PRO A 249 10.83 2.91 -5.39
CA PRO A 249 12.13 2.66 -4.77
C PRO A 249 12.48 3.58 -3.57
N TRP A 250 11.52 4.27 -2.97
CA TRP A 250 11.77 5.33 -1.99
C TRP A 250 11.75 4.86 -0.53
N ALA A 251 12.84 5.14 0.21
CA ALA A 251 12.87 5.09 1.68
C ALA A 251 12.34 6.38 2.31
N ILE A 252 12.57 7.52 1.65
CA ILE A 252 11.88 8.79 1.88
C ILE A 252 11.50 9.31 0.49
N GLN A 253 10.22 9.59 0.28
CA GLN A 253 9.67 9.99 -1.02
C GLN A 253 10.50 11.11 -1.65
N ASP A 254 10.91 10.92 -2.92
CA ASP A 254 11.69 11.85 -3.76
C ASP A 254 13.09 12.26 -3.24
N MET A 255 13.44 11.89 -2.00
CA MET A 255 14.64 12.38 -1.30
C MET A 255 15.69 11.29 -1.07
N LEU A 256 15.27 10.09 -0.64
CA LEU A 256 16.19 9.02 -0.28
C LEU A 256 15.69 7.69 -0.84
N PRO A 257 16.30 7.16 -1.90
CA PRO A 257 15.97 5.84 -2.41
C PRO A 257 16.54 4.73 -1.51
N VAL A 258 15.90 3.56 -1.52
CA VAL A 258 16.27 2.41 -0.68
C VAL A 258 17.70 1.96 -0.96
N ASN A 259 18.14 1.98 -2.21
CA ASN A 259 19.50 1.60 -2.60
C ASN A 259 20.60 2.49 -1.99
N ALA A 260 20.28 3.74 -1.64
CA ALA A 260 21.18 4.70 -1.00
C ALA A 260 21.06 4.66 0.54
N ALA A 261 19.97 4.11 1.07
CA ALA A 261 19.70 4.02 2.51
C ALA A 261 20.32 2.80 3.19
N ILE A 262 20.84 1.82 2.43
CA ILE A 262 21.41 0.59 3.01
C ILE A 262 22.73 0.86 3.72
N SER A 263 22.88 0.28 4.91
CA SER A 263 24.16 0.24 5.63
C SER A 263 25.15 -0.68 4.92
N LYS A 264 26.43 -0.32 4.92
CA LYS A 264 27.51 -1.14 4.36
C LYS A 264 27.87 -2.29 5.30
N LEU A 265 27.00 -3.30 5.36
CA LEU A 265 27.17 -4.51 6.17
C LEU A 265 27.48 -5.72 5.29
N ASP A 266 28.18 -6.69 5.87
CA ASP A 266 28.43 -7.97 5.22
C ASP A 266 27.14 -8.79 5.08
N VAL A 267 26.95 -9.41 3.92
CA VAL A 267 25.74 -10.18 3.58
C VAL A 267 25.53 -11.35 4.56
N GLY A 268 26.60 -12.01 5.00
CA GLY A 268 26.53 -13.13 5.94
C GLY A 268 26.05 -12.71 7.32
N SER A 269 26.44 -11.52 7.79
CA SER A 269 25.97 -10.96 9.06
C SER A 269 24.46 -10.67 9.03
N VAL A 270 23.97 -10.07 7.93
CA VAL A 270 22.54 -9.78 7.74
C VAL A 270 21.73 -11.09 7.68
N GLN A 271 22.19 -12.09 6.93
CA GLN A 271 21.52 -13.39 6.86
C GLN A 271 21.46 -14.09 8.22
N THR A 272 22.58 -14.09 8.97
CA THR A 272 22.66 -14.73 10.29
C THR A 272 21.66 -14.11 11.26
N THR A 273 21.66 -12.78 11.39
CA THR A 273 20.72 -12.06 12.25
C THR A 273 19.26 -12.26 11.83
N PHE A 274 18.99 -12.26 10.52
CA PHE A 274 17.67 -12.58 9.99
C PHE A 274 17.17 -13.96 10.46
N PHE A 275 17.98 -15.01 10.32
CA PHE A 275 17.58 -16.35 10.73
C PHE A 275 17.44 -16.50 12.25
N ILE A 276 18.27 -15.81 13.04
CA ILE A 276 18.12 -15.76 14.50
C ILE A 276 16.74 -15.18 14.87
N PHE A 277 16.38 -14.00 14.32
CA PHE A 277 15.08 -13.40 14.58
C PHE A 277 13.92 -14.23 14.03
N LEU A 278 14.09 -14.84 12.85
CA LEU A 278 13.08 -15.71 12.27
C LEU A 278 12.75 -16.89 13.20
N VAL A 279 13.77 -17.58 13.71
CA VAL A 279 13.59 -18.70 14.64
C VAL A 279 12.94 -18.21 15.93
N LEU A 280 13.46 -17.13 16.51
CA LEU A 280 12.95 -16.57 17.76
C LEU A 280 11.48 -16.17 17.65
N PHE A 281 11.10 -15.41 16.62
CA PHE A 281 9.71 -14.99 16.41
C PHE A 281 8.80 -16.17 16.07
N THR A 282 9.30 -17.20 15.36
CA THR A 282 8.52 -18.41 15.09
C THR A 282 8.21 -19.18 16.38
N VAL A 283 9.18 -19.33 17.28
CA VAL A 283 8.98 -19.98 18.58
C VAL A 283 7.98 -19.19 19.43
N MET A 284 8.12 -17.86 19.47
CA MET A 284 7.18 -16.99 20.19
C MET A 284 5.75 -17.12 19.65
N LEU A 285 5.59 -17.12 18.32
CA LEU A 285 4.28 -17.27 17.69
C LEU A 285 3.62 -18.62 18.02
N ILE A 286 4.39 -19.72 18.00
CA ILE A 286 3.89 -21.05 18.38
C ILE A 286 3.45 -21.07 19.85
N ALA A 287 4.25 -20.49 20.74
CA ALA A 287 3.93 -20.40 22.16
C ALA A 287 2.65 -19.58 22.40
N GLU A 288 2.53 -18.42 21.75
CA GLU A 288 1.37 -17.54 21.84
C GLU A 288 0.08 -18.25 21.36
N ILE A 289 0.10 -18.83 20.15
CA ILE A 289 -1.04 -19.58 19.62
C ILE A 289 -1.39 -20.76 20.55
N GLY A 290 -0.39 -21.45 21.09
CA GLY A 290 -0.60 -22.54 22.04
C GLY A 290 -1.31 -22.10 23.32
N ILE A 291 -0.88 -20.98 23.90
CA ILE A 291 -1.49 -20.38 25.11
C ILE A 291 -2.90 -19.89 24.79
N LEU A 292 -3.09 -19.17 23.68
CA LEU A 292 -4.38 -18.63 23.25
C LEU A 292 -5.41 -19.76 23.04
N LEU A 293 -5.03 -20.82 22.34
CA LEU A 293 -5.90 -21.99 22.14
C LEU A 293 -6.23 -22.71 23.45
N LYS A 294 -5.28 -22.79 24.39
CA LYS A 294 -5.52 -23.38 25.71
C LYS A 294 -6.52 -22.53 26.51
N ALA A 295 -6.40 -21.21 26.47
CA ALA A 295 -7.35 -20.28 27.11
C ALA A 295 -8.75 -20.35 26.47
N ILE A 296 -8.85 -20.34 25.14
CA ILE A 296 -10.12 -20.49 24.41
C ILE A 296 -10.80 -21.83 24.74
N LYS A 297 -10.04 -22.92 24.88
CA LYS A 297 -10.58 -24.24 25.27
C LYS A 297 -11.13 -24.27 26.69
N LYS A 298 -10.47 -23.57 27.62
CA LYS A 298 -10.92 -23.43 29.02
C LYS A 298 -12.31 -22.78 29.05
N GLY A 299 -12.49 -21.69 28.30
CA GLY A 299 -13.69 -20.86 28.34
C GLY A 299 -13.75 -20.01 29.61
N PRO A 300 -14.79 -19.16 29.77
CA PRO A 300 -14.96 -18.36 30.97
C PRO A 300 -15.14 -19.28 32.20
N GLU A 301 -14.40 -19.00 33.28
CA GLU A 301 -14.59 -19.63 34.58
C GLU A 301 -15.62 -18.82 35.38
N GLY A 302 -16.73 -19.46 35.73
CA GLY A 302 -17.80 -18.85 36.52
C GLY A 302 -19.01 -18.43 35.68
N GLU A 303 -20.17 -18.79 36.20
CA GLU A 303 -21.53 -18.39 35.83
C GLU A 303 -22.24 -19.15 34.69
N ASP A 304 -23.00 -20.15 35.14
CA ASP A 304 -24.37 -20.35 34.69
C ASP A 304 -25.13 -19.00 34.77
N LEU A 305 -25.21 -18.27 33.66
CA LEU A 305 -26.09 -17.11 33.43
C LEU A 305 -26.93 -17.29 32.17
#